data_AF-K0VHU6-F1
#
_entry.id   AF-K0VHU6-F1
#
_cell.length_a   1.000
_cell.length_b   1.000
_cell.length_c   1.000
_cell.angle_alpha   90.00
_cell.angle_beta   90.00
_cell.angle_gamma   90.00
#
_symmetry.space_group_name_H-M   'P 1'
#
loop_
_entity.id
_entity.type
_entity.pdbx_description
1 polymer ?
#
loop_
_entity_poly.entity_id
_entity_poly.type
_entity_poly.pdbx_seq_one_letter_code
_entity_poly.pdbx_strand_id
1 'polypeptide(L)' 'MNDDELFSTMSNLERASEAAEDVEEILARIALTETEIERRYPGELLAPYRNWKQRQPML' A
#
# COMPACT_ATOMS: atom_id res chain seq x y z
N MET A 1 8.71 4.61 10.20
CA MET A 1 8.10 3.81 9.12
C MET A 1 9.16 3.00 8.41
N ASN A 2 9.34 1.74 8.78
CA ASN A 2 10.10 0.75 8.01
C ASN A 2 9.25 0.24 6.82
N ASP A 3 9.72 -0.76 6.08
CA ASP A 3 9.00 -1.26 4.90
C ASP A 3 7.77 -2.09 5.28
N ASP A 4 7.83 -2.90 6.34
CA ASP A 4 6.67 -3.64 6.83
C ASP A 4 5.52 -2.71 7.26
N GLU A 5 5.84 -1.60 7.93
CA GLU A 5 4.88 -0.58 8.34
C GLU A 5 4.26 0.14 7.13
N LEU A 6 5.08 0.46 6.12
CA LEU A 6 4.62 1.08 4.87
C LEU A 6 3.68 0.15 4.10
N PHE A 7 4.08 -1.11 3.92
CA PHE A 7 3.29 -2.10 3.20
C PHE A 7 2.02 -2.52 3.95
N SER A 8 2.08 -2.59 5.28
CA SER A 8 0.88 -2.79 6.11
C SER A 8 -0.09 -1.62 5.98
N THR A 9 0.41 -0.39 5.89
CA THR A 9 -0.41 0.81 5.65
C THR A 9 -1.10 0.73 4.29
N MET A 10 -0.38 0.40 3.22
CA MET A 10 -0.96 0.19 1.89
C MET A 10 -2.04 -0.89 1.90
N SER A 11 -1.76 -2.05 2.52
CA SER A 11 -2.69 -3.18 2.66
C SER A 11 -3.97 -2.79 3.41
N ASN A 12 -3.86 -2.00 4.48
CA ASN A 12 -5.01 -1.48 5.22
C ASN A 12 -5.85 -0.49 4.38
N LEU A 13 -5.20 0.39 3.62
CA LEU A 13 -5.88 1.37 2.77
C LEU A 13 -6.64 0.69 1.63
N GLU A 14 -6.05 -0.33 0.99
CA GLU A 14 -6.74 -1.14 -0.02
C GLU A 14 -8.01 -1.77 0.56
N ARG A 15 -7.93 -2.47 1.70
CA ARG A 15 -9.10 -3.05 2.37
C ARG A 15 -10.14 -2.01 2.77
N ALA A 16 -9.70 -0.84 3.24
CA ALA A 16 -10.61 0.25 3.60
C ALA A 16 -11.33 0.80 2.36
N SER A 17 -10.66 0.89 1.21
CA SER A 17 -11.26 1.35 -0.03
C SER A 17 -12.33 0.40 -0.57
N GLU A 18 -12.17 -0.90 -0.35
CA GLU A 18 -13.17 -1.91 -0.72
C GLU A 18 -14.44 -1.84 0.15
N ALA A 19 -14.32 -1.37 1.38
CA ALA A 19 -15.41 -1.34 2.36
C ALA A 19 -16.13 0.02 2.48
N ALA A 20 -15.59 1.08 1.88
CA ALA A 20 -16.10 2.44 2.06
C ALA A 20 -17.12 2.84 0.97
N GLU A 21 -18.16 3.56 1.38
CA GLU A 21 -19.12 4.18 0.46
C GLU A 21 -18.54 5.43 -0.23
N ASP A 22 -17.61 6.12 0.44
CA ASP A 22 -16.84 7.23 -0.09
C ASP A 22 -15.33 6.92 0.05
N VAL A 23 -14.65 6.85 -1.09
CA VAL A 23 -13.27 6.37 -1.20
C VAL A 23 -12.28 7.49 -1.49
N GLU A 24 -12.70 8.73 -1.70
CA GLU A 24 -11.83 9.78 -2.25
C GLU A 24 -10.61 10.08 -1.35
N GLU A 25 -10.84 10.21 -0.04
CA GLU A 25 -9.75 10.38 0.93
C GLU A 25 -8.83 9.15 0.99
N ILE A 26 -9.41 7.94 0.89
CA ILE A 26 -8.65 6.69 0.94
C ILE A 26 -7.76 6.56 -0.28
N LEU A 27 -8.27 6.89 -1.48
CA LEU A 27 -7.51 6.90 -2.72
C LEU A 27 -6.38 7.94 -2.70
N ALA A 28 -6.62 9.11 -2.13
CA ALA A 28 -5.56 10.11 -1.94
C ALA A 28 -4.43 9.58 -1.04
N ARG A 29 -4.79 8.85 0.03
CA ARG A 29 -3.80 8.23 0.93
C ARG A 29 -3.09 7.04 0.29
N ILE A 30 -3.76 6.29 -0.58
CA ILE A 30 -3.13 5.25 -1.41
C ILE A 30 -2.07 5.89 -2.29
N ALA A 31 -2.41 6.94 -3.06
CA ALA A 31 -1.45 7.61 -3.96
C ALA A 31 -0.21 8.16 -3.21
N LEU A 32 -0.39 8.70 -1.99
CA LEU A 32 0.73 9.11 -1.15
C LEU A 32 1.60 7.90 -0.73
N THR A 33 0.97 6.78 -0.38
CA THR A 33 1.67 5.56 0.00
C THR A 33 2.44 4.97 -1.19
N GLU A 34 1.85 4.96 -2.38
CA GLU A 34 2.53 4.56 -3.63
C GLU A 34 3.74 5.43 -3.93
N THR A 35 3.63 6.76 -3.72
CA THR A 35 4.74 7.71 -3.89
C THR A 35 5.89 7.39 -2.92
N GLU A 36 5.59 7.05 -1.68
CA GLU A 36 6.62 6.65 -0.70
C GLU A 36 7.25 5.29 -1.02
N ILE A 37 6.50 4.35 -1.62
CA ILE A 37 7.05 3.09 -2.13
C ILE A 37 8.04 3.38 -3.27
N GLU A 38 7.64 4.16 -4.28
CA GLU A 38 8.50 4.53 -5.41
C GLU A 38 9.75 5.28 -4.96
N ARG A 39 9.64 6.15 -3.96
CA ARG A 39 10.79 6.86 -3.39
C ARG A 39 11.83 5.91 -2.77
N ARG A 40 11.39 4.80 -2.16
CA ARG A 40 12.28 3.81 -1.52
C ARG A 40 12.81 2.79 -2.51
N TYR A 41 12.02 2.48 -3.54
CA TYR A 41 12.31 1.47 -4.56
C TYR A 41 12.15 2.05 -5.97
N PRO A 42 13.04 2.98 -6.41
CA PRO A 42 12.85 3.70 -7.66
C PRO A 42 12.83 2.77 -8.88
N GLY A 43 11.80 2.90 -9.70
CA GLY A 43 11.60 2.10 -10.92
C GLY A 43 11.03 0.70 -10.68
N GLU A 44 10.80 0.31 -9.43
CA GLU A 44 10.18 -0.99 -9.11
C GLU A 44 8.66 -0.93 -9.00
N LEU A 45 8.06 0.28 -9.04
CA LEU A 45 6.63 0.49 -8.89
C LEU A 45 6.13 -0.20 -7.61
N LEU A 46 5.05 -0.97 -7.68
CA LEU A 46 4.51 -1.74 -6.56
C LEU A 46 5.06 -3.17 -6.45
N ALA A 47 6.12 -3.54 -7.18
CA ALA A 47 6.69 -4.89 -7.08
C ALA A 47 7.14 -5.26 -5.65
N PRO A 48 7.80 -4.38 -4.88
CA PRO A 48 8.18 -4.68 -3.50
C PRO A 48 6.98 -4.97 -2.60
N TYR A 49 5.93 -4.16 -2.72
CA TYR A 49 4.67 -4.34 -1.99
C TYR A 49 3.97 -5.65 -2.36
N ARG A 50 3.86 -5.97 -3.65
CA ARG A 50 3.23 -7.21 -4.13
C ARG A 50 3.99 -8.45 -3.64
N ASN A 51 5.32 -8.41 -3.70
CA ASN A 51 6.17 -9.49 -3.20
C ASN A 51 6.04 -9.68 -1.69
N TRP A 52 5.92 -8.58 -0.94
CA TRP A 52 5.67 -8.62 0.50
C TRP A 52 4.29 -9.23 0.82
N LYS A 53 3.23 -8.78 0.11
CA LYS A 53 1.85 -9.26 0.30
C LYS A 53 1.73 -10.78 0.05
N GLN A 54 2.42 -11.29 -0.98
CA GLN A 54 2.45 -12.73 -1.28
C GLN A 54 3.10 -13.59 -0.19
N ARG A 55 4.00 -13.03 0.63
CA ARG A 55 4.65 -13.74 1.74
C ARG A 55 3.77 -13.82 2.99
N GLN A 56 2.61 -13.17 2.97
CA GLN A 56 1.71 -13.11 4.10
C GLN A 56 0.45 -13.91 3.80
N PRO A 57 0.40 -15.21 4.18
CA PRO A 57 -0.68 -16.11 3.81
C PRO A 57 -2.05 -15.78 4.45
N MET A 58 -2.18 -14.70 5.24
CA MET A 58 -3.34 -14.41 6.10
C MET A 58 -3.69 -12.91 6.19
N LEU A 59 -3.21 -12.05 5.27
CA LEU A 59 -3.54 -10.61 5.22
C LEU A 59 -4.46 -10.26 4.06
#